data_AF-A0A3A6HEF8-F1
#
_entry.id   AF-A0A3A6HEF8-F1
#
_cell.length_a   1.000
_cell.length_b   1.000
_cell.length_c   1.000
_cell.angle_alpha   90.00
_cell.angle_beta   90.00
_cell.angle_gamma   90.00
#
_symmetry.space_group_name_H-M   'P 1'
#
loop_
_entity.id
_entity.type
_entity.pdbx_description
1 polymer ?
#
loop_
_entity_poly.entity_id
_entity_poly.type
_entity_poly.pdbx_seq_one_letter_code
_entity_poly.pdbx_strand_id
1 'polypeptide(L)'
;MDLYTPIFTRASTRKFDPSPLPADTLSQLEDFISQVKPLLPDVKLEHRIVSGNDVKGMALPKAPHFLLISGREHPLRNTAAGFLYQHAELWLYAHGYATRWLGGVKPKQTDPNHIIGMAFGKPTEPAVRKPEDFKRKPLSEIARGTDSRLEAARLAPSGMNGQPWYYIADGNKIHVCYKPSLGGLLGKMYNLTDLDVGISLCHLAVAGEHEGKSFRFTVNKTDFPAPPAGFVYVGTVE
;
A
#
# COMPACT_ATOMS: atom_id res chain seq x y z
N MET A 1 -5.97 -6.68 -16.73
CA MET A 1 -4.79 -5.79 -16.74
C MET A 1 -3.74 -6.42 -15.85
N ASP A 2 -2.46 -6.39 -16.22
CA ASP A 2 -1.41 -6.98 -15.39
C ASP A 2 -0.94 -6.02 -14.30
N LEU A 3 -1.30 -6.31 -13.05
CA LEU A 3 -0.81 -5.61 -11.85
C LEU A 3 0.29 -6.39 -11.13
N TYR A 4 0.55 -7.63 -11.53
CA TYR A 4 1.50 -8.53 -10.87
C TYR A 4 2.94 -8.20 -11.27
N THR A 5 3.22 -8.01 -12.56
CA THR A 5 4.58 -7.66 -13.02
C THR A 5 5.15 -6.41 -12.34
N PRO A 6 4.39 -5.29 -12.18
CA PRO A 6 4.86 -4.11 -11.45
C PRO A 6 5.36 -4.36 -10.02
N ILE A 7 4.90 -5.42 -9.33
CA ILE A 7 5.36 -5.76 -7.97
C ILE A 7 6.88 -5.92 -7.90
N PHE A 8 7.45 -6.53 -8.95
CA PHE A 8 8.86 -6.92 -9.02
C PHE A 8 9.77 -5.85 -9.60
N THR A 9 9.19 -4.79 -10.16
CA THR A 9 9.94 -3.75 -10.86
C THR A 9 9.72 -2.36 -10.26
N ARG A 10 8.69 -2.13 -9.45
CA ARG A 10 8.41 -0.78 -8.94
C ARG A 10 9.53 -0.19 -8.07
N ALA A 11 9.81 1.09 -8.31
CA ALA A 11 10.69 1.91 -7.50
C ALA A 11 10.00 3.20 -7.04
N SER A 12 10.05 3.48 -5.74
CA SER A 12 9.61 4.78 -5.23
C SER A 12 10.52 5.88 -5.77
N THR A 13 9.95 6.90 -6.41
CA THR A 13 10.74 8.01 -7.00
C THR A 13 10.63 9.29 -6.19
N ARG A 14 11.59 10.20 -6.40
CA ARG A 14 11.51 11.60 -5.92
C ARG A 14 11.56 12.61 -7.05
N LYS A 15 11.85 12.17 -8.27
CA LYS A 15 12.05 13.02 -9.44
C LYS A 15 10.95 12.74 -10.45
N PHE A 16 10.13 13.75 -10.68
CA PHE A 16 9.00 13.70 -11.59
C PHE A 16 9.17 14.78 -12.64
N ASP A 17 8.73 14.48 -13.86
CA ASP A 17 8.43 15.50 -14.84
C ASP A 17 7.27 16.37 -14.29
N PRO A 18 7.42 17.70 -14.24
CA PRO A 18 6.39 18.58 -13.68
C PRO A 18 5.16 18.73 -14.59
N SER A 19 5.19 18.25 -15.83
CA SER A 19 4.05 18.30 -16.74
C SER A 19 2.89 17.43 -16.23
N PRO A 20 1.66 18.00 -16.13
CA PRO A 20 0.48 17.23 -15.79
C PRO A 20 0.27 16.05 -16.73
N LEU A 21 -0.14 14.92 -16.16
CA LEU A 21 -0.66 13.79 -16.94
C LEU A 21 -1.92 14.20 -17.72
N PRO A 22 -2.18 13.59 -18.90
CA PRO A 22 -3.40 13.84 -19.68
C PRO A 22 -4.68 13.63 -18.87
N ALA A 23 -5.73 14.41 -19.14
CA ALA A 23 -7.02 14.28 -18.46
C ALA A 23 -7.60 12.87 -18.57
N ASP A 24 -7.51 12.25 -19.74
CA ASP A 24 -7.96 10.87 -19.98
C ASP A 24 -7.24 9.86 -19.08
N THR A 25 -5.94 10.06 -18.82
CA THR A 25 -5.18 9.21 -17.88
C THR A 25 -5.71 9.35 -16.45
N LEU A 26 -6.04 10.56 -16.02
CA LEU A 26 -6.61 10.78 -14.69
C LEU A 26 -8.00 10.16 -14.59
N SER A 27 -8.82 10.28 -15.63
CA SER A 27 -10.14 9.63 -15.70
C SER A 27 -10.01 8.10 -15.62
N GLN A 28 -9.07 7.51 -16.36
CA GLN A 28 -8.83 6.06 -16.32
C GLN A 28 -8.37 5.57 -14.95
N LEU A 29 -7.57 6.37 -14.23
CA LEU A 29 -7.17 6.06 -12.86
C LEU A 29 -8.38 6.09 -11.91
N GLU A 30 -9.22 7.11 -12.02
CA GLU A 30 -10.47 7.23 -11.24
C GLU A 30 -11.41 6.05 -11.51
N ASP A 31 -11.64 5.72 -12.79
CA ASP A 31 -12.45 4.58 -13.21
C ASP A 31 -11.89 3.27 -12.65
N PHE A 32 -10.58 3.07 -12.72
CA PHE A 32 -9.93 1.90 -12.14
C PHE A 32 -10.14 1.81 -10.62
N ILE A 33 -9.89 2.90 -9.88
CA ILE A 33 -10.08 2.92 -8.42
C ILE A 33 -11.52 2.56 -8.06
N SER A 34 -12.51 3.05 -8.81
CA SER A 34 -13.93 2.75 -8.57
C SER A 34 -14.30 1.27 -8.73
N GLN A 35 -13.52 0.52 -9.52
CA GLN A 35 -13.74 -0.89 -9.82
C GLN A 35 -12.99 -1.83 -8.86
N VAL A 36 -12.01 -1.33 -8.11
CA VAL A 36 -11.28 -2.14 -7.14
C VAL A 36 -12.23 -2.62 -6.05
N LYS A 37 -12.34 -3.94 -5.88
CA LYS A 37 -13.12 -4.53 -4.80
C LYS A 37 -12.55 -4.07 -3.45
N PRO A 38 -13.37 -3.48 -2.56
CA PRO A 38 -12.88 -3.02 -1.27
C PRO A 38 -12.44 -4.20 -0.39
N LEU A 39 -11.40 -3.98 0.44
CA LEU A 39 -10.96 -4.97 1.42
C LEU A 39 -12.08 -5.31 2.42
N LEU A 40 -12.81 -4.29 2.85
CA LEU A 40 -13.91 -4.35 3.81
C LEU A 40 -15.05 -3.45 3.29
N PRO A 41 -16.24 -3.99 2.97
CA PRO A 41 -17.34 -3.22 2.34
C PRO A 41 -17.90 -2.04 3.17
N ASP A 42 -17.76 -2.11 4.49
CA ASP A 42 -18.24 -1.13 5.46
C ASP A 42 -17.28 0.06 5.63
N VAL A 43 -16.00 -0.09 5.25
CA VAL A 43 -15.04 1.01 5.30
C VAL A 43 -15.30 2.02 4.19
N LYS A 44 -15.48 3.29 4.56
CA LYS A 44 -15.72 4.39 3.62
C LYS A 44 -14.44 5.22 3.43
N LEU A 45 -13.84 5.08 2.25
CA LEU A 45 -12.66 5.80 1.80
C LEU A 45 -13.03 6.78 0.71
N GLU A 46 -12.29 7.89 0.67
CA GLU A 46 -12.42 8.94 -0.34
C GLU A 46 -11.01 9.37 -0.77
N HIS A 47 -10.87 9.78 -2.03
CA HIS A 47 -9.65 10.42 -2.51
C HIS A 47 -9.94 11.65 -3.35
N ARG A 48 -8.90 12.48 -3.50
CA ARG A 48 -8.88 13.59 -4.45
C ARG A 48 -7.54 13.61 -5.16
N ILE A 49 -7.57 13.74 -6.48
CA ILE A 49 -6.40 14.08 -7.28
C ILE A 49 -6.28 15.60 -7.32
N VAL A 50 -5.15 16.13 -6.86
CA VAL A 50 -4.89 17.57 -6.76
C VAL A 50 -3.50 17.93 -7.24
N SER A 51 -3.28 19.23 -7.49
CA SER A 51 -1.97 19.73 -7.88
C SER A 51 -1.07 20.00 -6.66
N GLY A 52 0.21 20.28 -6.91
CA GLY A 52 1.13 20.76 -5.87
C GLY A 52 0.67 22.06 -5.17
N ASN A 53 -0.21 22.84 -5.79
CA ASN A 53 -0.75 24.07 -5.20
C ASN A 53 -1.77 23.81 -4.09
N ASP A 54 -2.32 22.61 -3.97
CA ASP A 54 -3.40 22.28 -3.05
C ASP A 54 -2.93 21.49 -1.82
N VAL A 55 -1.63 21.24 -1.74
CA VAL A 55 -0.99 20.47 -0.67
C VAL A 55 0.01 21.29 0.13
N LYS A 56 0.29 20.84 1.35
CA LYS A 56 1.34 21.36 2.23
C LYS A 56 2.05 20.19 2.92
N GLY A 57 3.32 20.38 3.28
CA GLY A 57 4.14 19.36 3.93
C GLY A 57 5.62 19.69 3.82
N MET A 58 6.45 19.00 4.59
CA MET A 58 7.91 19.19 4.53
C MET A 58 8.51 18.38 3.37
N ALA A 59 9.41 19.01 2.61
CA ALA A 59 10.19 18.37 1.54
C ALA A 59 9.34 17.58 0.52
N LEU A 60 8.22 18.18 0.09
CA LEU A 60 7.37 17.59 -0.94
C LEU A 60 8.14 17.45 -2.27
N PRO A 61 7.98 16.32 -2.99
CA PRO A 61 8.54 16.19 -4.33
C PRO A 61 7.86 17.16 -5.31
N LYS A 62 8.56 17.56 -6.37
CA LYS A 62 7.99 18.35 -7.47
C LYS A 62 7.18 17.45 -8.43
N ALA A 63 6.13 16.83 -7.91
CA ALA A 63 5.22 16.00 -8.71
C ALA A 63 4.09 16.85 -9.32
N PRO A 64 3.58 16.51 -10.51
CA PRO A 64 2.45 17.20 -11.10
C PRO A 64 1.15 16.96 -10.34
N HIS A 65 1.00 15.76 -9.76
CA HIS A 65 -0.24 15.32 -9.11
C HIS A 65 0.02 14.69 -7.75
N PHE A 66 -0.96 14.87 -6.86
CA PHE A 66 -1.04 14.24 -5.55
C PHE A 66 -2.40 13.59 -5.39
N LEU A 67 -2.41 12.32 -5.00
CA LEU A 67 -3.60 11.62 -4.54
C LEU A 67 -3.69 11.80 -3.02
N LEU A 68 -4.66 12.57 -2.55
CA LEU A 68 -4.94 12.73 -1.12
C LEU A 68 -5.98 11.72 -0.70
N ILE A 69 -5.68 10.92 0.32
CA ILE A 69 -6.50 9.81 0.77
C ILE A 69 -7.09 10.13 2.15
N SER A 70 -8.40 9.95 2.28
CA SER A 70 -9.17 10.21 3.49
C SER A 70 -10.16 9.08 3.75
N GLY A 71 -10.68 8.99 4.97
CA GLY A 71 -11.71 8.00 5.27
C GLY A 71 -12.41 8.22 6.61
N ARG A 72 -13.66 7.76 6.72
CA ARG A 72 -14.43 7.84 7.96
C ARG A 72 -13.84 6.93 9.03
N GLU A 73 -14.02 7.30 10.29
CA GLU A 73 -13.53 6.53 11.43
C GLU A 73 -13.94 5.05 11.34
N HIS A 74 -12.95 4.17 11.38
CA HIS A 74 -13.12 2.72 11.39
C HIS A 74 -11.81 2.07 11.90
N PRO A 75 -11.85 1.00 12.72
CA PRO A 75 -10.64 0.39 13.28
C PRO A 75 -9.63 -0.11 12.24
N LEU A 76 -10.11 -0.50 11.06
CA LEU A 76 -9.29 -0.97 9.94
C LEU A 76 -9.27 0.02 8.76
N ARG A 77 -9.59 1.30 9.00
CA ARG A 77 -9.61 2.34 7.97
C ARG A 77 -8.29 2.40 7.21
N ASN A 78 -7.18 2.45 7.92
CA ASN A 78 -5.85 2.60 7.34
C ASN A 78 -5.44 1.34 6.56
N THR A 79 -5.75 0.14 7.07
CA THR A 79 -5.52 -1.12 6.36
C THR A 79 -6.31 -1.18 5.05
N ALA A 80 -7.58 -0.78 5.05
CA ALA A 80 -8.37 -0.72 3.83
C ALA A 80 -7.83 0.33 2.85
N ALA A 81 -7.37 1.49 3.34
CA ALA A 81 -6.75 2.52 2.52
C ALA A 81 -5.46 2.03 1.85
N GLY A 82 -4.57 1.40 2.61
CA GLY A 82 -3.35 0.79 2.07
C GLY A 82 -3.66 -0.24 0.99
N PHE A 83 -4.69 -1.07 1.20
CA PHE A 83 -5.11 -2.08 0.22
C PHE A 83 -5.62 -1.46 -1.08
N LEU A 84 -6.58 -0.53 -0.99
CA LEU A 84 -7.20 0.09 -2.16
C LEU A 84 -6.18 0.89 -2.97
N TYR A 85 -5.46 1.79 -2.31
CA TYR A 85 -4.59 2.72 -3.02
C TYR A 85 -3.25 2.12 -3.43
N GLN A 86 -2.89 0.93 -2.91
CA GLN A 86 -1.80 0.14 -3.48
C GLN A 86 -2.19 -0.46 -4.85
N HIS A 87 -3.47 -0.81 -5.08
CA HIS A 87 -3.90 -1.19 -6.43
C HIS A 87 -3.75 0.01 -7.38
N ALA A 88 -4.12 1.22 -6.94
CA ALA A 88 -3.92 2.44 -7.72
C ALA A 88 -2.43 2.69 -8.01
N GLU A 89 -1.55 2.44 -7.03
CA GLU A 89 -0.10 2.54 -7.22
C GLU A 89 0.40 1.54 -8.28
N LEU A 90 -0.01 0.27 -8.20
CA LEU A 90 0.38 -0.77 -9.17
C LEU A 90 -0.16 -0.46 -10.57
N TRP A 91 -1.37 0.09 -10.66
CA TRP A 91 -1.94 0.57 -11.92
C TRP A 91 -1.07 1.68 -12.53
N LEU A 92 -0.66 2.66 -11.72
CA LEU A 92 0.22 3.75 -12.19
C LEU A 92 1.55 3.19 -12.73
N TYR A 93 2.18 2.24 -12.03
CA TYR A 93 3.38 1.59 -12.52
C TYR A 93 3.15 0.79 -13.80
N ALA A 94 2.02 0.07 -13.93
CA ALA A 94 1.67 -0.66 -15.15
C ALA A 94 1.54 0.25 -16.38
N HIS A 95 1.20 1.54 -16.17
CA HIS A 95 1.12 2.55 -17.23
C HIS A 95 2.40 3.38 -17.39
N GLY A 96 3.51 2.98 -16.77
CA GLY A 96 4.81 3.65 -16.89
C GLY A 96 4.95 4.93 -16.08
N TYR A 97 4.03 5.18 -15.15
CA TYR A 97 4.15 6.28 -14.18
C TYR A 97 4.90 5.83 -12.93
N ALA A 98 5.30 6.80 -12.13
CA ALA A 98 5.97 6.56 -10.87
C ALA A 98 5.21 7.20 -9.72
N THR A 99 5.46 6.71 -8.51
CA THR A 99 4.75 7.15 -7.32
C THR A 99 5.69 7.33 -6.13
N ARG A 100 5.17 8.01 -5.10
CA ARG A 100 5.76 8.04 -3.77
C ARG A 100 4.68 8.25 -2.72
N TRP A 101 4.54 7.30 -1.80
CA TRP A 101 3.78 7.47 -0.56
C TRP A 101 4.40 8.54 0.35
N LEU A 102 3.57 9.40 0.92
CA LEU A 102 3.96 10.57 1.71
C LEU A 102 3.10 10.67 2.97
N GLY A 103 3.63 10.25 4.12
CA GLY A 103 2.94 10.43 5.42
C GLY A 103 2.85 11.89 5.89
N GLY A 104 3.68 12.78 5.34
CA GLY A 104 3.76 14.18 5.75
C GLY A 104 3.04 15.18 4.84
N VAL A 105 2.49 14.73 3.70
CA VAL A 105 1.69 15.61 2.83
C VAL A 105 0.28 15.73 3.41
N LYS A 106 -0.29 16.93 3.37
CA LYS A 106 -1.65 17.22 3.83
C LYS A 106 -2.33 18.15 2.83
N PRO A 107 -3.67 18.13 2.71
CA PRO A 107 -4.38 19.18 1.99
C PRO A 107 -4.14 20.55 2.64
N LYS A 108 -4.15 21.63 1.83
CA LYS A 108 -4.13 23.00 2.35
C LYS A 108 -5.38 23.29 3.17
N GLN A 109 -6.53 22.98 2.60
CA GLN A 109 -7.81 22.99 3.29
C GLN A 109 -7.84 21.86 4.32
N THR A 110 -8.25 22.16 5.56
CA THR A 110 -8.28 21.16 6.63
C THR A 110 -9.23 20.03 6.28
N ASP A 111 -8.74 18.80 6.43
CA ASP A 111 -9.53 17.59 6.31
C ASP A 111 -9.26 16.74 7.57
N PRO A 112 -10.21 16.62 8.50
CA PRO A 112 -10.04 15.86 9.73
C PRO A 112 -9.95 14.35 9.49
N ASN A 113 -10.36 13.89 8.31
CA ASN A 113 -10.38 12.48 7.92
C ASN A 113 -9.17 12.09 7.07
N HIS A 114 -8.22 13.01 6.86
CA HIS A 114 -7.02 12.75 6.08
C HIS A 114 -6.16 11.65 6.70
N ILE A 115 -5.71 10.70 5.86
CA ILE A 115 -4.90 9.55 6.26
C ILE A 115 -3.46 9.73 5.79
N ILE A 116 -3.27 9.87 4.47
CA ILE A 116 -1.96 9.90 3.81
C ILE A 116 -2.13 10.53 2.42
N GLY A 117 -1.02 10.87 1.75
CA GLY A 117 -1.07 11.15 0.31
C GLY A 117 0.01 10.42 -0.47
N MET A 118 -0.14 10.46 -1.79
CA MET A 118 0.79 9.86 -2.75
C MET A 118 1.07 10.86 -3.86
N ALA A 119 2.34 11.18 -4.09
CA ALA A 119 2.76 11.92 -5.28
C ALA A 119 2.86 10.98 -6.47
N PHE A 120 2.42 11.42 -7.65
CA PHE A 120 2.54 10.62 -8.87
C PHE A 120 2.70 11.47 -10.13
N GLY A 121 3.26 10.87 -11.18
CA GLY A 121 3.51 11.52 -12.46
C GLY A 121 4.48 10.71 -13.33
N LYS A 122 4.87 11.27 -14.47
CA LYS A 122 5.95 10.70 -15.27
C LYS A 122 7.26 10.83 -14.51
N PRO A 123 8.08 9.77 -14.41
CA PRO A 123 9.39 9.90 -13.81
C PRO A 123 10.37 10.58 -14.77
N THR A 124 11.32 11.37 -14.26
CA THR A 124 12.38 11.96 -15.13
C THR A 124 13.43 10.94 -15.55
N GLU A 125 13.53 9.84 -14.81
CA GLU A 125 14.44 8.72 -15.05
C GLU A 125 13.66 7.43 -14.78
N PRO A 126 13.89 6.32 -15.51
CA PRO A 126 13.13 5.09 -15.31
C PRO A 126 13.07 4.66 -13.83
N ALA A 127 11.87 4.60 -13.26
CA ALA A 127 11.64 4.23 -11.86
C ALA A 127 11.47 2.71 -11.71
N VAL A 128 12.50 1.96 -12.15
CA VAL A 128 12.51 0.50 -12.21
C VAL A 128 13.61 -0.07 -11.31
N ARG A 129 13.26 -1.06 -10.49
CA ARG A 129 14.19 -1.86 -9.67
C ARG A 129 14.49 -3.18 -10.37
N LYS A 130 15.70 -3.68 -10.14
CA LYS A 130 16.05 -5.09 -10.28
C LYS A 130 15.79 -5.84 -8.97
N PRO A 131 15.65 -7.17 -8.98
CA PRO A 131 15.42 -7.96 -7.77
C PRO A 131 16.42 -7.66 -6.62
N GLU A 132 17.69 -7.45 -6.93
CA GLU A 132 18.76 -7.13 -5.99
C GLU A 132 18.64 -5.74 -5.34
N ASP A 133 17.88 -4.81 -5.94
CA ASP A 133 17.66 -3.47 -5.39
C ASP A 133 16.66 -3.48 -4.22
N PHE A 134 15.88 -4.56 -4.07
CA PHE A 134 14.90 -4.70 -3.01
C PHE A 134 15.57 -5.03 -1.68
N LYS A 135 15.77 -4.00 -0.87
CA LYS A 135 16.15 -4.15 0.54
C LYS A 135 14.94 -4.63 1.35
N ARG A 136 14.78 -5.93 1.49
CA ARG A 136 13.69 -6.57 2.24
C ARG A 136 14.22 -7.60 3.21
N LYS A 137 13.52 -7.77 4.33
CA LYS A 137 13.75 -8.85 5.28
C LYS A 137 13.59 -10.19 4.54
N PRO A 138 14.31 -11.25 4.96
CA PRO A 138 14.06 -12.60 4.47
C PRO A 138 12.66 -13.06 4.89
N LEU A 139 12.08 -14.01 4.13
CA LEU A 139 10.75 -14.55 4.43
C LEU A 139 10.63 -15.08 5.86
N SER A 140 11.69 -15.70 6.40
CA SER A 140 11.72 -16.23 7.77
C SER A 140 11.49 -15.19 8.87
N GLU A 141 11.71 -13.90 8.59
CA GLU A 141 11.48 -12.81 9.54
C GLU A 141 10.07 -12.20 9.45
N ILE A 142 9.37 -12.42 8.34
CA ILE A 142 8.04 -11.83 8.08
C ILE A 142 6.95 -12.90 7.87
N ALA A 143 7.31 -14.17 7.88
CA ALA A 143 6.37 -15.25 7.70
C ALA A 143 6.86 -16.57 8.30
N ARG A 144 5.89 -17.45 8.59
CA ARG A 144 6.11 -18.89 8.77
C ARG A 144 5.08 -19.68 7.95
N GLY A 145 5.43 -20.90 7.59
CA GLY A 145 4.65 -21.70 6.64
C GLY A 145 4.98 -21.35 5.19
N THR A 146 4.22 -21.93 4.25
CA THR A 146 4.50 -21.83 2.81
C THR A 146 3.24 -21.41 2.05
N ASP A 147 3.33 -20.30 1.31
CA ASP A 147 2.37 -19.90 0.28
C ASP A 147 3.14 -19.06 -0.77
N SER A 148 2.93 -19.35 -2.06
CA SER A 148 3.67 -18.70 -3.16
C SER A 148 3.42 -17.19 -3.26
N ARG A 149 2.30 -16.69 -2.73
CA ARG A 149 1.96 -15.26 -2.73
C ARG A 149 2.82 -14.46 -1.75
N LEU A 150 3.48 -15.11 -0.77
CA LEU A 150 4.25 -14.44 0.28
C LEU A 150 5.45 -13.65 -0.28
N GLU A 151 6.03 -14.07 -1.39
CA GLU A 151 7.13 -13.32 -2.01
C GLU A 151 6.66 -11.98 -2.56
N ALA A 152 5.49 -11.94 -3.20
CA ALA A 152 4.89 -10.69 -3.67
C ALA A 152 4.59 -9.75 -2.49
N ALA A 153 4.07 -10.29 -1.38
CA ALA A 153 3.81 -9.55 -0.15
C ALA A 153 5.09 -9.00 0.49
N ARG A 154 6.17 -9.79 0.50
CA ARG A 154 7.50 -9.38 0.99
C ARG A 154 8.01 -8.15 0.25
N LEU A 155 7.76 -8.06 -1.05
CA LEU A 155 8.24 -6.95 -1.86
C LEU A 155 7.47 -5.64 -1.65
N ALA A 156 6.29 -5.65 -1.01
CA ALA A 156 5.45 -4.49 -0.67
C ALA A 156 6.28 -3.26 -0.19
N PRO A 157 5.97 -2.01 -0.59
CA PRO A 157 6.58 -0.85 0.03
C PRO A 157 6.05 -0.70 1.46
N SER A 158 6.78 0.03 2.30
CA SER A 158 6.30 0.37 3.63
C SER A 158 6.98 1.65 4.13
N GLY A 159 6.34 2.35 5.07
CA GLY A 159 6.94 3.48 5.75
C GLY A 159 8.30 3.12 6.35
N MET A 160 9.31 3.95 6.06
CA MET A 160 10.69 3.75 6.50
C MET A 160 11.30 2.38 6.17
N ASN A 161 10.71 1.64 5.21
CA ASN A 161 11.03 0.23 4.93
C ASN A 161 10.90 -0.69 6.17
N GLY A 162 10.04 -0.33 7.13
CA GLY A 162 9.87 -1.04 8.40
C GLY A 162 9.31 -2.47 8.27
N GLN A 163 8.58 -2.77 7.19
CA GLN A 163 7.97 -4.07 6.89
C GLN A 163 7.24 -4.64 8.12
N PRO A 164 6.17 -3.97 8.59
CA PRO A 164 5.53 -4.25 9.87
C PRO A 164 4.52 -5.41 9.81
N TRP A 165 4.44 -6.16 8.71
CA TRP A 165 3.57 -7.34 8.59
C TRP A 165 4.28 -8.62 9.04
N TYR A 166 3.48 -9.59 9.50
CA TYR A 166 3.91 -10.96 9.66
C TYR A 166 2.79 -11.91 9.22
N TYR A 167 3.12 -12.94 8.45
CA TYR A 167 2.17 -13.91 7.93
C TYR A 167 2.35 -15.29 8.55
N ILE A 168 1.25 -15.97 8.86
CA ILE A 168 1.27 -17.38 9.24
C ILE A 168 0.45 -18.12 8.19
N ALA A 169 1.14 -18.79 7.27
CA ALA A 169 0.51 -19.63 6.26
C ALA A 169 0.24 -21.02 6.83
N ASP A 170 -1.02 -21.44 6.84
CA ASP A 170 -1.48 -22.72 7.36
C ASP A 170 -2.56 -23.29 6.42
N GLY A 171 -2.20 -24.32 5.66
CA GLY A 171 -3.06 -24.87 4.60
C GLY A 171 -3.41 -23.81 3.55
N ASN A 172 -4.70 -23.52 3.41
CA ASN A 172 -5.24 -22.50 2.49
C ASN A 172 -5.41 -21.11 3.14
N LYS A 173 -5.07 -20.97 4.42
CA LYS A 173 -5.22 -19.73 5.18
C LYS A 173 -3.90 -19.00 5.28
N ILE A 174 -3.94 -17.69 5.08
CA ILE A 174 -2.85 -16.80 5.47
C ILE A 174 -3.37 -15.90 6.59
N HIS A 175 -2.91 -16.16 7.81
CA HIS A 175 -3.18 -15.30 8.97
C HIS A 175 -2.27 -14.08 8.93
N VAL A 176 -2.87 -12.90 9.03
CA VAL A 176 -2.22 -11.61 8.88
C VAL A 176 -2.05 -10.99 10.26
N CYS A 177 -0.80 -10.75 10.63
CA CYS A 177 -0.42 -10.05 11.85
C CYS A 177 0.34 -8.77 11.49
N TYR A 178 0.35 -7.81 12.40
CA TYR A 178 1.15 -6.60 12.23
C TYR A 178 1.81 -6.14 13.51
N LYS A 179 2.91 -5.41 13.37
CA LYS A 179 3.63 -4.76 14.46
C LYS A 179 3.09 -3.34 14.64
N PRO A 180 2.39 -3.01 15.74
CA PRO A 180 1.76 -1.69 15.92
C PRO A 180 2.74 -0.52 16.00
N SER A 181 4.02 -0.79 16.27
CA SER A 181 5.06 0.22 16.28
C SER A 181 6.38 -0.34 15.77
N LEU A 182 7.10 0.46 15.00
CA LEU A 182 8.48 0.16 14.62
C LEU A 182 9.45 0.24 15.81
N GLY A 183 9.02 0.81 16.95
CA GLY A 183 9.81 0.96 18.17
C GLY A 183 10.83 2.10 18.10
N GLY A 184 11.32 2.50 19.28
CA GLY A 184 12.37 3.52 19.42
C GLY A 184 12.07 4.85 18.70
N LEU A 185 13.07 5.42 18.04
CA LEU A 185 12.93 6.67 17.29
C LEU A 185 12.07 6.49 16.02
N LEU A 186 12.12 5.33 15.37
CA LEU A 186 11.34 5.04 14.16
C LEU A 186 9.84 5.09 14.45
N GLY A 187 9.40 4.50 15.56
CA GLY A 187 8.00 4.53 15.99
C GLY A 187 7.49 5.93 16.34
N LYS A 188 8.37 6.86 16.74
CA LYS A 188 8.01 8.27 16.94
C LYS A 188 7.86 9.03 15.62
N MET A 189 8.60 8.63 14.59
CA MET A 189 8.58 9.26 13.26
C MET A 189 7.48 8.69 12.34
N TYR A 190 6.98 7.49 12.61
CA TYR A 190 6.04 6.80 11.74
C TYR A 190 5.05 5.92 12.53
N ASN A 191 3.76 6.12 12.27
CA ASN A 191 2.64 5.49 12.99
C ASN A 191 1.55 4.90 12.07
N LEU A 192 1.83 4.73 10.76
CA LEU A 192 0.89 4.17 9.78
C LEU A 192 1.20 2.69 9.45
N THR A 193 1.70 1.93 10.42
CA THR A 193 2.10 0.53 10.21
C THR A 193 0.92 -0.38 9.84
N ASP A 194 -0.29 -0.01 10.22
CA ASP A 194 -1.54 -0.66 9.82
C ASP A 194 -1.91 -0.41 8.34
N LEU A 195 -1.58 0.78 7.81
CA LEU A 195 -1.66 1.09 6.38
C LEU A 195 -0.68 0.25 5.57
N ASP A 196 0.56 0.12 6.04
CA ASP A 196 1.58 -0.72 5.41
C ASP A 196 1.13 -2.19 5.29
N VAL A 197 0.34 -2.69 6.24
CA VAL A 197 -0.25 -4.03 6.16
C VAL A 197 -1.28 -4.10 5.04
N GLY A 198 -2.12 -3.07 4.90
CA GLY A 198 -3.03 -2.92 3.76
C GLY A 198 -2.31 -3.00 2.42
N ILE A 199 -1.20 -2.28 2.29
CA ILE A 199 -0.33 -2.32 1.12
C ILE A 199 0.13 -3.76 0.84
N SER A 200 0.64 -4.46 1.86
CA SER A 200 1.10 -5.85 1.70
C SER A 200 -0.04 -6.84 1.36
N LEU A 201 -1.27 -6.59 1.83
CA LEU A 201 -2.46 -7.36 1.48
C LEU A 201 -2.84 -7.19 0.00
N CYS A 202 -2.68 -6.00 -0.58
CA CYS A 202 -2.89 -5.79 -2.02
C CYS A 202 -1.93 -6.66 -2.84
N HIS A 203 -0.66 -6.72 -2.41
CA HIS A 203 0.34 -7.59 -3.04
C HIS A 203 -0.04 -9.08 -2.97
N LEU A 204 -0.58 -9.55 -1.83
CA LEU A 204 -1.14 -10.90 -1.72
C LEU A 204 -2.33 -11.13 -2.66
N ALA A 205 -3.24 -10.16 -2.76
CA ALA A 205 -4.42 -10.25 -3.61
C ALA A 205 -4.06 -10.34 -5.09
N VAL A 206 -3.19 -9.43 -5.57
CA VAL A 206 -2.73 -9.40 -6.96
C VAL A 206 -1.96 -10.67 -7.32
N ALA A 207 -1.11 -11.18 -6.41
CA ALA A 207 -0.45 -12.46 -6.61
C ALA A 207 -1.43 -13.63 -6.65
N GLY A 208 -2.47 -13.61 -5.79
CA GLY A 208 -3.53 -14.60 -5.81
C GLY A 208 -4.28 -14.62 -7.13
N GLU A 209 -4.70 -13.44 -7.62
CA GLU A 209 -5.38 -13.31 -8.91
C GLU A 209 -4.52 -13.85 -10.07
N HIS A 210 -3.23 -13.51 -10.09
CA HIS A 210 -2.29 -14.02 -11.09
C HIS A 210 -2.14 -15.55 -11.06
N GLU A 211 -2.15 -16.14 -9.87
CA GLU A 211 -2.04 -17.59 -9.66
C GLU A 211 -3.39 -18.34 -9.75
N GLY A 212 -4.51 -17.64 -10.00
CA GLY A 212 -5.86 -18.23 -10.00
C GLY A 212 -6.38 -18.64 -8.62
N LYS A 213 -5.84 -18.05 -7.54
CA LYS A 213 -6.28 -18.25 -6.15
C LYS A 213 -7.26 -17.17 -5.71
N SER A 214 -8.26 -17.56 -4.91
CA SER A 214 -9.16 -16.62 -4.28
C SER A 214 -8.45 -15.68 -3.30
N PHE A 215 -9.03 -14.49 -3.15
CA PHE A 215 -8.70 -13.56 -2.09
C PHE A 215 -9.97 -13.09 -1.38
N ARG A 216 -10.13 -13.52 -0.14
CA ARG A 216 -11.15 -13.04 0.79
C ARG A 216 -10.50 -12.77 2.14
N PHE A 217 -10.45 -11.49 2.51
CA PHE A 217 -9.99 -11.08 3.84
C PHE A 217 -11.15 -11.08 4.84
N THR A 218 -10.97 -11.72 5.99
CA THR A 218 -11.95 -11.79 7.07
C THR A 218 -11.32 -11.44 8.40
N VAL A 219 -11.99 -10.59 9.19
CA VAL A 219 -11.57 -10.23 10.55
C VAL A 219 -12.08 -11.29 11.53
N ASN A 220 -11.29 -12.35 11.71
CA ASN A 220 -11.62 -13.40 12.68
C ASN A 220 -11.31 -12.92 14.11
N LYS A 221 -12.23 -13.16 15.05
CA LYS A 221 -12.04 -12.78 16.47
C LYS A 221 -11.63 -13.95 17.35
N THR A 222 -11.76 -15.18 16.85
CA THR A 222 -11.42 -16.43 17.54
C THR A 222 -10.65 -17.34 16.59
N ASP A 223 -10.05 -18.39 17.14
CA ASP A 223 -9.47 -19.52 16.38
C ASP A 223 -8.35 -19.12 15.39
N PHE A 224 -7.51 -18.17 15.80
CA PHE A 224 -6.29 -17.79 15.07
C PHE A 224 -5.03 -18.24 15.82
N PRO A 225 -3.94 -18.56 15.10
CA PRO A 225 -2.67 -18.92 15.72
C PRO A 225 -2.06 -17.74 16.48
N ALA A 226 -1.40 -18.03 17.60
CA ALA A 226 -0.72 -17.01 18.39
C ALA A 226 0.26 -16.18 17.53
N PRO A 227 0.11 -14.83 17.49
CA PRO A 227 1.05 -13.95 16.80
C PRO A 227 2.45 -14.02 17.42
N PRO A 228 3.52 -13.77 16.66
CA PRO A 228 4.85 -13.57 17.21
C PRO A 228 4.90 -12.42 18.23
N ALA A 229 5.91 -12.43 19.10
CA ALA A 229 6.09 -11.38 20.10
C ALA A 229 6.12 -9.97 19.47
N GLY A 230 5.29 -9.07 19.99
CA GLY A 230 5.16 -7.70 19.51
C GLY A 230 4.28 -7.53 18.26
N PHE A 231 3.70 -8.60 17.73
CA PHE A 231 2.71 -8.56 16.65
C PHE A 231 1.30 -8.74 17.21
N VAL A 232 0.34 -8.14 16.51
CA VAL A 232 -1.10 -8.20 16.80
C VAL A 232 -1.78 -8.83 15.59
N TYR A 233 -2.72 -9.73 15.83
CA TYR A 233 -3.52 -10.35 14.80
C TYR A 233 -4.49 -9.35 14.16
N VAL A 234 -4.67 -9.41 12.84
CA VAL A 234 -5.57 -8.50 12.08
C VAL A 234 -6.72 -9.27 11.43
N GLY A 235 -6.44 -10.42 10.82
CA GLY A 235 -7.43 -11.21 10.10
C GLY A 235 -6.82 -12.37 9.31
N THR A 236 -7.64 -13.06 8.52
CA THR A 236 -7.24 -14.18 7.66
C THR A 236 -7.56 -13.88 6.21
N VAL A 237 -6.67 -14.26 5.30
CA VAL A 237 -6.94 -14.37 3.87
C VAL A 237 -7.22 -15.84 3.53
N GLU A 238 -8.30 -16.08 2.77
CA GLU A 238 -8.73 -17.36 2.19
C GLU A 238 -9.00 -17.21 0.67
#